data_AF-A0A945F8W3-F1
#
_entry.id   AF-A0A945F8W3-F1
#
_cell.length_a   1.000
_cell.length_b   1.000
_cell.length_c   1.000
_cell.angle_alpha   90.00
_cell.angle_beta   90.00
_cell.angle_gamma   90.00
#
_symmetry.space_group_name_H-M   'P 1'
#
loop_
_entity.id
_entity.type
_entity.pdbx_description
1 polymer ?
#
loop_
_entity_poly.entity_id
_entity_poly.type
_entity_poly.pdbx_seq_one_letter_code
_entity_poly.pdbx_strand_id
1 'polypeptide(L)'
;MTGNSRYQKILLLSLGFFLLLILMAVFHENGILNAYHLEQEQLKMKHENESLQVLNEKFRQEINALKSDPYEIEKIAREKLNLIKPGDQVYNIVQTKKSSSSPK
;
A
#
# COMPACT_ATOMS: atom_id res chain seq x y z
N MET A 1 -60.55 -39.98 3.08
CA MET A 1 -59.84 -39.13 4.07
C MET A 1 -58.44 -38.79 3.55
N THR A 2 -58.26 -37.72 2.77
CA THR A 2 -56.94 -37.31 2.21
C THR A 2 -56.66 -35.80 2.35
N GLY A 3 -57.27 -35.14 3.34
CA GLY A 3 -57.09 -33.71 3.62
C GLY A 3 -55.66 -33.35 4.06
N ASN A 4 -55.09 -34.12 5.00
CA ASN A 4 -53.77 -33.82 5.58
C ASN A 4 -52.61 -33.84 4.57
N SER A 5 -52.65 -34.73 3.57
CA SER A 5 -51.56 -34.88 2.59
C SER A 5 -51.41 -33.65 1.70
N ARG A 6 -52.51 -32.95 1.39
CA ARG A 6 -52.46 -31.73 0.57
C ARG A 6 -51.80 -30.57 1.33
N TYR A 7 -52.18 -30.37 2.59
CA TYR A 7 -51.56 -29.35 3.44
C TYR A 7 -50.08 -29.61 3.67
N GLN A 8 -49.69 -30.86 3.95
CA GLN A 8 -48.28 -31.22 4.11
C GLN A 8 -47.47 -30.95 2.83
N LYS A 9 -48.03 -31.25 1.65
CA LYS A 9 -47.39 -30.93 0.36
C LYS A 9 -47.25 -29.43 0.14
N ILE A 10 -48.28 -28.64 0.46
CA ILE A 10 -48.24 -27.17 0.35
C ILE A 10 -47.21 -26.57 1.32
N LEU A 11 -47.15 -27.09 2.56
CA LEU A 11 -46.15 -26.69 3.55
C LEU A 11 -44.73 -27.00 3.10
N LEU A 12 -44.48 -28.20 2.56
CA LEU A 12 -43.19 -28.57 1.98
C LEU A 12 -42.81 -27.68 0.80
N LEU A 13 -43.76 -27.38 -0.08
CA LEU A 13 -43.54 -26.50 -1.23
C LEU A 13 -43.21 -25.07 -0.79
N SER A 14 -43.95 -24.54 0.18
CA SER A 14 -43.73 -23.22 0.77
C SER A 14 -42.38 -23.14 1.47
N LEU A 15 -42.01 -24.17 2.24
CA LEU A 15 -40.73 -24.23 2.93
C LEU A 15 -39.56 -24.27 1.93
N GLY A 16 -39.68 -25.09 0.87
CA GLY A 16 -38.69 -25.16 -0.20
C GLY A 16 -38.55 -23.83 -0.94
N PHE A 17 -39.66 -23.14 -1.22
CA PHE A 17 -39.64 -21.82 -1.84
C PHE A 17 -38.96 -20.78 -0.94
N PHE A 18 -39.25 -20.79 0.36
CA PHE A 18 -38.62 -19.87 1.31
C PHE A 18 -37.11 -20.12 1.43
N LEU A 19 -36.70 -21.39 1.43
CA LEU A 19 -35.30 -21.77 1.49
C LEU A 19 -34.56 -21.36 0.19
N LEU A 20 -35.21 -21.46 -0.96
CA LEU A 20 -34.69 -20.96 -2.24
C LEU A 20 -34.49 -19.44 -2.23
N LEU A 21 -35.44 -18.68 -1.66
CA LEU A 21 -35.31 -17.22 -1.52
C LEU A 21 -34.12 -16.83 -0.64
N ILE A 22 -33.92 -17.54 0.47
CA ILE A 22 -32.77 -17.31 1.36
C ILE A 22 -31.46 -17.61 0.62
N LEU A 23 -31.39 -18.74 -0.11
CA LEU A 23 -30.21 -19.08 -0.90
C LEU A 23 -29.92 -18.03 -1.98
N MET A 24 -30.94 -17.57 -2.70
CA MET A 24 -30.79 -16.47 -3.66
C MET A 24 -30.30 -15.19 -2.98
N ALA A 25 -30.86 -14.79 -1.85
CA ALA A 25 -30.43 -13.58 -1.14
C ALA A 25 -28.96 -13.64 -0.67
N VAL A 26 -28.47 -14.83 -0.32
CA VAL A 26 -27.10 -15.05 0.14
C VAL A 26 -26.10 -15.22 -1.01
N PHE A 27 -26.46 -15.96 -2.07
CA PHE A 27 -25.57 -16.33 -3.17
C PHE A 27 -25.69 -15.44 -4.42
N HIS A 28 -26.56 -14.44 -4.43
CA HIS A 28 -26.61 -13.48 -5.53
C HIS A 28 -25.33 -12.63 -5.59
N GLU A 29 -24.89 -12.25 -6.79
CA GLU A 29 -23.62 -11.54 -7.04
C GLU A 29 -23.49 -10.22 -6.26
N ASN A 30 -24.63 -9.60 -5.92
CA ASN A 30 -24.73 -8.40 -5.10
C ASN A 30 -25.37 -8.68 -3.72
N GLY A 31 -25.24 -9.92 -3.23
CA GLY A 31 -25.81 -10.34 -1.96
C GLY A 31 -25.23 -9.58 -0.77
N ILE A 32 -25.87 -9.75 0.39
CA ILE A 32 -25.55 -9.01 1.63
C ILE A 32 -24.08 -9.21 2.06
N LEU A 33 -23.51 -10.39 1.77
CA LEU A 33 -22.11 -10.69 2.06
C LEU A 33 -21.14 -9.80 1.24
N ASN A 34 -21.41 -9.63 -0.06
CA ASN A 34 -20.57 -8.81 -0.93
C ASN A 34 -20.66 -7.33 -0.54
N ALA A 35 -21.84 -6.84 -0.18
CA ALA A 35 -22.01 -5.47 0.32
C ALA A 35 -21.19 -5.23 1.59
N TYR A 36 -21.22 -6.18 2.53
CA TYR A 36 -20.44 -6.09 3.78
C TYR A 36 -18.93 -6.15 3.52
N HIS A 37 -18.47 -7.07 2.67
CA HIS A 37 -17.05 -7.15 2.30
C HIS A 37 -16.56 -5.88 1.60
N LEU A 38 -17.37 -5.32 0.71
CA LEU A 38 -17.04 -4.09 -0.02
C LEU A 38 -16.94 -2.89 0.92
N GLU A 39 -17.84 -2.77 1.89
CA GLU A 39 -17.79 -1.72 2.92
C GLU A 39 -16.51 -1.83 3.77
N GLN A 40 -16.15 -3.05 4.18
CA GLN A 40 -14.92 -3.31 4.93
C GLN A 40 -13.65 -2.98 4.12
N GLU A 41 -13.62 -3.34 2.83
CA GLU A 41 -12.51 -3.00 1.95
C GLU A 41 -12.37 -1.49 1.75
N GLN A 42 -13.49 -0.77 1.55
CA GLN A 42 -13.48 0.68 1.45
C GLN A 42 -12.95 1.34 2.73
N LEU A 43 -13.39 0.88 3.90
CA LEU A 43 -12.89 1.39 5.19
C LEU A 43 -11.40 1.13 5.35
N LYS A 44 -10.92 -0.06 4.99
CA LYS A 44 -9.50 -0.41 5.04
C LYS A 44 -8.67 0.48 4.13
N MET A 45 -9.07 0.66 2.87
CA MET A 45 -8.36 1.52 1.92
C MET A 45 -8.34 2.97 2.38
N LYS A 46 -9.43 3.47 2.96
CA LYS A 46 -9.50 4.83 3.50
C LYS A 46 -8.52 5.01 4.65
N HIS A 47 -8.49 4.09 5.60
CA HIS A 47 -7.57 4.14 6.73
C HIS A 47 -6.10 4.05 6.27
N GLU A 48 -5.81 3.20 5.29
CA GLU A 48 -4.47 3.10 4.72
C GLU A 48 -4.06 4.42 4.05
N ASN A 49 -4.95 5.03 3.28
CA ASN A 49 -4.69 6.33 2.65
C ASN A 49 -4.45 7.44 3.69
N GLU A 50 -5.26 7.52 4.74
CA GLU A 50 -5.05 8.47 5.85
C GLU A 50 -3.68 8.26 6.50
N SER A 51 -3.29 7.01 6.77
CA SER A 51 -1.98 6.69 7.35
C SER A 51 -0.81 7.11 6.43
N LEU A 52 -0.95 6.89 5.11
CA LEU A 52 0.04 7.29 4.12
C LEU A 52 0.13 8.81 3.96
N GLN A 53 -0.99 9.52 4.10
CA GLN A 53 -0.99 10.99 4.08
C GLN A 53 -0.22 11.54 5.28
N VAL A 54 -0.48 11.05 6.48
CA VAL A 54 0.25 11.46 7.70
C VAL A 54 1.75 11.17 7.56
N LEU A 55 2.12 10.01 7.03
CA LEU A 55 3.53 9.67 6.76
C LEU A 55 4.16 10.61 5.73
N ASN A 56 3.45 10.90 4.65
CA ASN A 56 3.93 11.85 3.63
C ASN A 56 4.14 13.25 4.21
N GLU A 57 3.23 13.74 5.03
CA GLU A 57 3.38 15.04 5.69
C GLU A 57 4.60 15.05 6.60
N LYS A 58 4.80 13.99 7.39
CA LYS A 58 5.99 13.84 8.23
C LYS A 58 7.27 13.84 7.40
N PHE A 59 7.34 13.07 6.32
CA PHE A 59 8.52 13.06 5.45
C PHE A 59 8.76 14.41 4.77
N ARG A 60 7.70 15.13 4.38
CA ARG A 60 7.82 16.49 3.84
C ARG A 60 8.39 17.46 4.87
N GLN A 61 7.96 17.37 6.12
CA GLN A 61 8.52 18.18 7.21
C GLN A 61 9.99 17.86 7.44
N GLU A 62 10.35 16.57 7.46
CA GLU A 62 11.74 16.13 7.59
C GLU A 62 12.61 16.62 6.43
N ILE A 63 12.13 16.48 5.19
CA ILE A 63 12.79 17.01 4.01
C ILE A 63 12.98 18.52 4.13
N ASN A 64 11.96 19.27 4.56
CA ASN A 64 12.06 20.72 4.73
C ASN A 64 13.05 21.10 5.82
N ALA A 65 13.10 20.36 6.93
CA ALA A 65 14.07 20.55 8.00
C ALA A 65 15.51 20.21 7.56
N LEU A 66 15.69 19.21 6.71
CA LEU A 66 17.00 18.87 6.11
C LEU A 66 17.41 19.87 5.02
N LYS A 67 16.45 20.48 4.33
CA LYS A 67 16.67 21.40 3.20
C LYS A 67 16.71 22.87 3.60
N SER A 68 16.42 23.22 4.86
CA SER A 68 16.36 24.62 5.28
C SER A 68 17.72 25.34 5.26
N ASP A 69 18.82 24.58 5.24
CA ASP A 69 20.17 25.15 5.06
C ASP A 69 20.76 24.74 3.69
N PRO A 70 21.03 25.70 2.78
CA PRO A 70 21.73 25.46 1.53
C PRO A 70 23.05 24.69 1.67
N TYR A 71 23.74 24.85 2.80
CA TYR A 71 24.99 24.15 3.09
C TYR A 71 24.79 22.64 3.28
N GLU A 72 23.75 22.23 4.02
CA GLU A 72 23.44 20.82 4.26
C GLU A 72 22.97 20.12 2.97
N ILE A 73 22.29 20.85 2.08
CA ILE A 73 21.93 20.34 0.74
C ILE A 73 23.19 20.08 -0.09
N GLU A 74 24.12 21.05 -0.16
CA GLU A 74 25.37 20.91 -0.91
C GLU A 74 26.22 19.77 -0.35
N LYS A 75 26.25 19.62 0.97
CA LYS A 75 26.94 18.53 1.67
C LYS A 75 26.38 17.16 1.27
N ILE A 76 25.07 16.95 1.36
CA ILE A 76 24.44 15.68 0.95
C ILE A 76 24.66 15.41 -0.54
N ALA A 77 24.54 16.43 -1.39
CA ALA A 77 24.74 16.31 -2.83
C ALA A 77 26.17 15.85 -3.17
N ARG A 78 27.18 16.44 -2.53
CA ARG A 78 28.60 16.10 -2.78
C ARG A 78 29.04 14.80 -2.08
N GLU A 79 28.61 14.56 -0.84
CA GLU A 79 29.12 13.44 -0.03
C GLU A 79 28.36 12.12 -0.23
N LYS A 80 27.03 12.18 -0.39
CA LYS A 80 26.19 10.97 -0.48
C LYS A 80 25.80 10.62 -1.91
N LEU A 81 25.61 11.63 -2.74
CA LEU A 81 25.11 11.46 -4.12
C LEU A 81 26.20 11.69 -5.18
N ASN A 82 27.40 12.11 -4.78
CA ASN A 82 28.53 12.44 -5.65
C ASN A 82 28.16 13.35 -6.83
N LEU A 83 27.18 14.25 -6.61
CA LEU A 83 26.72 15.22 -7.61
C LEU A 83 27.71 16.39 -7.70
N ILE A 84 27.94 16.86 -8.93
CA ILE A 84 28.83 17.98 -9.24
C ILE A 84 28.08 19.07 -10.01
N LYS A 85 28.47 20.34 -9.81
CA LYS A 85 27.89 21.46 -10.56
C LYS A 85 28.57 21.55 -11.95
N PRO A 86 27.87 22.05 -12.99
CA PRO A 86 28.50 22.31 -14.29
C PRO A 86 29.71 23.25 -14.11
N GLY A 87 30.91 22.78 -14.49
CA GLY A 87 32.17 23.52 -14.34
C GLY A 87 33.09 23.04 -13.21
N ASP A 88 32.65 22.12 -12.34
CA ASP A 88 33.50 21.54 -11.28
C ASP A 88 34.61 20.63 -11.87
N GLN A 89 35.81 20.69 -11.30
CA GLN A 89 36.94 19.82 -11.66
C GLN A 89 37.05 18.61 -10.71
N VAL A 90 37.06 17.39 -11.26
CA VAL A 90 37.13 16.15 -10.47
C VAL A 90 38.59 15.70 -10.31
N TYR A 91 39.05 15.57 -9.06
CA TYR A 91 40.37 15.05 -8.73
C TYR A 91 40.26 13.62 -8.20
N ASN A 92 40.82 12.66 -8.93
CA ASN A 92 40.95 11.29 -8.45
C ASN A 92 42.29 11.14 -7.73
N ILE A 93 42.23 10.95 -6.41
CA ILE A 93 43.43 10.67 -5.60
C ILE A 93 43.84 9.22 -5.87
N VAL A 94 44.76 9.03 -6.81
CA VAL A 94 45.42 7.74 -7.01
C VAL A 94 46.50 7.58 -5.94
N GLN A 95 46.39 6.53 -5.13
CA GLN A 95 47.47 6.17 -4.22
C GLN A 95 48.64 5.67 -5.08
N THR A 96 49.64 6.53 -5.28
CA THR A 96 50.91 6.08 -5.80
C THR A 96 51.46 5.08 -4.79
N LYS A 97 51.44 3.80 -5.17
CA LYS A 97 52.18 2.77 -4.45
C LYS A 97 53.63 3.24 -4.45
N LYS A 98 54.07 3.78 -3.31
CA LYS A 98 55.47 4.15 -3.07
C LYS A 98 56.27 2.86 -3.28
N SER A 99 56.80 2.65 -4.48
CA SER A 99 57.79 1.64 -4.76
C SER A 99 59.05 2.06 -4.01
N SER A 100 59.14 1.56 -2.78
CA SER A 100 60.37 1.52 -2.01
C SER A 100 61.42 0.69 -2.75
N SER A 101 62.64 1.23 -2.84
CA SER A 101 63.96 0.61 -3.11
C SER A 101 64.20 0.05 -4.53
N SER A 102 65.30 0.36 -5.22
CA SER A 102 66.68 0.56 -4.75
C SER A 102 67.50 1.57 -5.58
N PRO A 103 68.45 2.30 -4.96
CA PRO A 103 69.58 2.90 -5.66
C PRO A 103 70.78 1.94 -5.67
N LYS A 104 71.20 1.48 -6.84
CA LYS A 104 72.60 1.42 -7.26
C LYS A 104 72.71 1.06 -8.74
#